data_AF-A0A931R1M9-F1
#
_entry.id   AF-A0A931R1M9-F1
#
_cell.length_a   1.000
_cell.length_b   1.000
_cell.length_c   1.000
_cell.angle_alpha   90.00
_cell.angle_beta   90.00
_cell.angle_gamma   90.00
#
_symmetry.space_group_name_H-M   'P 1'
#
loop_
_entity.id
_entity.type
_entity.pdbx_description
1 polymer ?
#
loop_
_entity_poly.entity_id
_entity_poly.type
_entity_poly.pdbx_seq_one_letter_code
_entity_poly.pdbx_strand_id
1 'polypeptide(L)'
;MKSVIQLVIVSVVVGFLLILFLKRSTTSISMEKDYYEEAGAFTNRFEQWNLSHFEKVCLGLLEGLGLKVECVSYINPREFDLIARDVKPVTGGDFIVHCLLASPGEVVEANRVIALSDVVRTEKASKGIFITTGYFSADTAHLLEGAPLELINARRLKELILQHDLLALV
;
A
#
# COMPACT_ATOMS: atom_id res chain seq x y z
N MET A 1 5.68 -42.54 23.53
CA MET A 1 4.49 -42.13 22.73
C MET A 1 3.72 -40.97 23.37
N LYS A 2 3.33 -41.04 24.65
CA LYS A 2 2.56 -39.97 25.32
C LYS A 2 3.21 -38.57 25.29
N SER A 3 4.53 -38.49 25.50
CA SER A 3 5.27 -37.21 25.50
C SER A 3 5.37 -36.55 24.12
N VAL A 4 5.37 -37.34 23.04
CA VAL A 4 5.42 -36.82 21.66
C VAL A 4 4.09 -36.16 21.30
N ILE A 5 2.98 -36.78 21.69
CA ILE A 5 1.62 -36.25 21.45
C ILE A 5 1.42 -34.91 22.18
N GLN A 6 1.95 -34.77 23.39
CA GLN A 6 1.89 -33.50 24.13
C GLN A 6 2.63 -32.36 23.43
N LEU A 7 3.80 -32.64 22.84
CA LEU A 7 4.60 -31.63 22.16
C LEU A 7 3.92 -31.11 20.88
N VAL A 8 3.26 -32.02 20.15
CA VAL A 8 2.47 -31.66 18.95
C VAL A 8 1.30 -30.76 19.33
N ILE A 9 0.53 -31.09 20.37
CA ILE A 9 -0.62 -30.30 20.80
C ILE A 9 -0.20 -28.88 21.20
N VAL A 10 0.91 -28.73 21.94
CA VAL A 10 1.43 -27.42 22.35
C VAL A 10 1.79 -26.57 21.14
N SER A 11 2.47 -27.14 20.15
CA SER A 11 2.87 -26.40 18.95
C SER A 11 1.68 -25.87 18.13
N VAL A 12 0.60 -26.66 18.03
CA VAL A 12 -0.63 -26.25 17.34
C VAL A 12 -1.34 -25.12 18.07
N VAL A 13 -1.42 -25.19 19.41
CA VAL A 13 -2.06 -24.14 20.22
C VAL A 13 -1.28 -22.83 20.16
N VAL A 14 0.05 -22.88 20.21
CA VAL A 14 0.91 -21.69 20.07
C VAL A 14 0.73 -21.06 18.69
N GLY A 15 0.72 -21.86 17.62
CA GLY A 15 0.47 -21.36 16.27
C GLY A 15 -0.90 -20.69 16.14
N PHE A 16 -1.95 -21.29 16.71
CA PHE A 16 -3.29 -20.71 16.71
C PHE A 16 -3.36 -19.41 17.52
N LEU A 17 -2.68 -19.33 18.67
CA LEU A 17 -2.58 -18.11 19.47
C LEU A 17 -1.86 -16.98 18.73
N LEU A 18 -0.80 -17.29 17.99
CA LEU A 18 -0.10 -16.30 17.16
C LEU A 18 -1.00 -15.74 16.05
N ILE A 19 -1.78 -16.61 15.38
CA ILE A 19 -2.74 -16.19 14.35
C ILE A 19 -3.85 -15.31 14.96
N LEU A 20 -4.35 -15.65 16.16
CA LEU A 20 -5.34 -14.83 16.85
C LEU A 20 -4.79 -13.47 17.29
N PHE A 21 -3.52 -13.39 17.68
CA PHE A 21 -2.86 -12.12 18.00
C PHE A 21 -2.67 -11.22 16.77
N LEU A 22 -2.39 -11.79 15.59
CA LEU A 22 -2.35 -11.04 14.34
C LEU A 22 -3.72 -10.47 13.95
N LYS A 23 -4.81 -11.22 14.21
CA LYS A 23 -6.18 -10.81 13.84
C LYS A 23 -6.73 -9.63 14.66
N ARG A 24 -6.14 -9.29 15.82
CA ARG A 24 -6.67 -8.23 16.71
C ARG A 24 -6.38 -6.79 16.22
N SER A 25 -5.73 -6.62 15.07
CA SER A 25 -5.27 -5.30 14.60
C SER A 25 -6.10 -4.66 13.48
N THR A 26 -7.32 -5.14 13.18
CA THR A 26 -8.15 -4.55 12.12
C THR A 26 -9.17 -3.55 12.70
N THR A 27 -8.84 -2.27 12.61
CA THR A 27 -9.62 -1.13 13.11
C THR A 27 -10.63 -0.63 12.08
N SER A 28 -11.84 -0.27 12.54
CA SER A 28 -12.97 0.26 11.75
C SER A 28 -12.97 1.79 11.64
N ILE A 29 -13.46 2.30 10.50
CA ILE A 29 -13.14 3.60 9.90
C ILE A 29 -13.78 4.87 10.49
N SER A 30 -14.81 4.78 11.34
CA SER A 30 -15.27 5.99 12.06
C SER A 30 -14.18 6.57 12.98
N MET A 31 -13.13 5.80 13.29
CA MET A 31 -11.93 6.32 13.95
C MET A 31 -10.85 6.79 12.97
N GLU A 32 -10.86 6.42 11.69
CA GLU A 32 -9.79 6.79 10.72
C GLU A 32 -9.94 8.20 10.13
N LYS A 33 -11.10 8.83 10.23
CA LYS A 33 -11.20 10.27 9.90
C LYS A 33 -10.92 11.14 11.13
N ASP A 34 -11.57 10.82 12.25
CA ASP A 34 -11.56 11.65 13.46
C ASP A 34 -10.24 11.51 14.27
N TYR A 35 -9.52 10.38 14.18
CA TYR A 35 -8.17 10.25 14.76
C TYR A 35 -7.09 11.00 13.94
N TYR A 36 -7.36 11.31 12.68
CA TYR A 36 -6.37 11.82 11.73
C TYR A 36 -6.55 13.30 11.35
N GLU A 37 -7.72 13.87 11.66
CA GLU A 37 -7.93 15.33 11.71
C GLU A 37 -6.96 16.01 12.71
N GLU A 38 -6.53 15.32 13.78
CA GLU A 38 -5.55 15.83 14.75
C GLU A 38 -4.10 15.88 14.20
N ALA A 39 -3.80 15.23 13.07
CA ALA A 39 -2.45 15.12 12.49
C ALA A 39 -2.19 16.07 11.30
N GLY A 40 -2.98 17.16 11.19
CA GLY A 40 -3.07 18.06 10.03
C GLY A 40 -1.79 18.79 9.57
N ALA A 41 -0.67 18.68 10.29
CA ALA A 41 0.54 19.41 9.93
C ALA A 41 1.29 18.86 8.69
N PHE A 42 1.15 17.57 8.37
CA PHE A 42 1.89 16.97 7.24
C PHE A 42 1.05 16.78 5.98
N THR A 43 -0.26 16.51 6.10
CA THR A 43 -1.18 16.51 4.95
C THR A 43 -1.16 17.86 4.21
N ASN A 44 -1.00 18.96 4.95
CA ASN A 44 -0.82 20.30 4.39
C ASN A 44 0.42 20.43 3.47
N ARG A 45 1.41 19.53 3.56
CA ARG A 45 2.58 19.56 2.66
C ARG A 45 2.29 18.99 1.28
N PHE A 46 1.35 18.05 1.17
CA PHE A 46 0.98 17.47 -0.12
C PHE A 46 0.16 18.44 -0.98
N GLU A 47 -0.46 19.47 -0.39
CA GLU A 47 -1.27 20.46 -1.13
C GLU A 47 -0.44 21.23 -2.16
N GLN A 48 0.87 21.36 -1.92
CA GLN A 48 1.79 22.11 -2.77
C GLN A 48 2.40 21.23 -3.87
N TRP A 49 2.15 19.93 -3.84
CA TRP A 49 2.73 19.00 -4.80
C TRP A 49 2.04 19.13 -6.16
N ASN A 50 2.86 19.05 -7.21
CA ASN A 50 2.39 18.82 -8.57
C ASN A 50 2.66 17.37 -8.99
N LEU A 51 2.10 16.96 -10.13
CA LEU A 51 2.22 15.59 -10.62
C LEU A 51 3.68 15.14 -10.77
N SER A 52 4.56 16.01 -11.31
CA SER A 52 5.98 15.69 -11.52
C SER A 52 6.72 15.47 -10.20
N HIS A 53 6.41 16.26 -9.18
CA HIS A 53 6.97 16.08 -7.85
C HIS A 53 6.50 14.76 -7.22
N PHE A 54 5.19 14.49 -7.29
CA PHE A 54 4.62 13.24 -6.79
C PHE A 54 5.22 12.02 -7.50
N GLU A 55 5.38 12.08 -8.82
CA GLU A 55 6.04 11.05 -9.61
C GLU A 55 7.46 10.77 -9.11
N LYS A 56 8.29 11.79 -8.90
CA LYS A 56 9.66 11.61 -8.37
C LYS A 56 9.68 10.90 -7.02
N VAL A 57 8.74 11.24 -6.14
CA VAL A 57 8.61 10.58 -4.84
C VAL A 57 8.20 9.12 -5.00
N CYS A 58 7.22 8.82 -5.88
CA CYS A 58 6.81 7.46 -6.16
C CYS A 58 7.95 6.62 -6.77
N LEU A 59 8.70 7.17 -7.73
CA LEU A 59 9.85 6.51 -8.34
C LEU A 59 10.93 6.20 -7.29
N GLY A 60 11.32 7.20 -6.49
CA GLY A 60 12.31 7.02 -5.42
C GLY A 60 11.85 6.04 -4.35
N LEU A 61 10.55 5.99 -4.05
CA LEU A 61 9.97 5.01 -3.14
C LEU A 61 10.09 3.58 -3.70
N LEU A 62 9.68 3.35 -4.96
CA LEU A 62 9.77 2.03 -5.56
C LEU A 62 11.23 1.55 -5.67
N GLU A 63 12.15 2.45 -6.03
CA GLU A 63 13.59 2.16 -6.02
C GLU A 63 14.10 1.83 -4.61
N GLY A 64 13.68 2.60 -3.59
CA GLY A 64 13.99 2.35 -2.19
C GLY A 64 13.46 1.01 -1.68
N LEU A 65 12.37 0.51 -2.26
CA LEU A 65 11.82 -0.83 -2.02
C LEU A 65 12.54 -1.94 -2.81
N GLY A 66 13.53 -1.58 -3.64
CA GLY A 66 14.31 -2.51 -4.46
C GLY A 66 13.61 -2.92 -5.75
N LEU A 67 12.61 -2.16 -6.20
CA LEU A 67 11.91 -2.39 -7.46
C LEU A 67 12.55 -1.56 -8.58
N LYS A 68 12.65 -2.13 -9.77
CA LYS A 68 13.07 -1.41 -10.97
C LYS A 68 11.85 -0.95 -11.75
N VAL A 69 11.69 0.36 -11.93
CA VAL A 69 10.62 0.91 -12.77
C VAL A 69 10.99 0.76 -14.25
N GLU A 70 10.07 0.21 -15.05
CA GLU A 70 10.26 -0.05 -16.48
C GLU A 70 9.46 0.92 -17.35
N CYS A 71 8.29 1.36 -16.90
CA CYS A 71 7.40 2.22 -17.67
C CYS A 71 6.60 3.17 -16.77
N VAL A 72 6.31 4.37 -17.29
CA VAL A 72 5.40 5.37 -16.71
C VAL A 72 4.34 5.70 -17.75
N SER A 73 3.06 5.63 -17.37
CA SER A 73 1.93 5.93 -18.24
C SER A 73 0.99 6.94 -17.58
N TYR A 74 0.83 8.12 -18.17
CA TYR A 74 -0.04 9.15 -17.63
C TYR A 74 -1.49 8.92 -18.03
N ILE A 75 -2.39 8.88 -17.04
CA ILE A 75 -3.83 8.73 -17.26
C ILE A 75 -4.48 10.11 -17.40
N ASN A 76 -4.18 11.00 -16.45
CA ASN A 76 -4.72 12.35 -16.41
C ASN A 76 -3.77 13.29 -15.62
N PRO A 77 -4.05 14.60 -15.51
CA PRO A 77 -3.16 15.55 -14.81
C PRO A 77 -2.88 15.27 -13.33
N ARG A 78 -3.56 14.29 -12.72
CA ARG A 78 -3.41 13.89 -11.31
C ARG A 78 -3.12 12.40 -11.16
N GLU A 79 -3.08 11.62 -12.24
CA GLU A 79 -3.00 10.17 -12.18
C GLU A 79 -2.04 9.61 -13.22
N PHE A 80 -1.27 8.62 -12.80
CA PHE A 80 -0.37 7.86 -13.67
C PHE A 80 -0.20 6.44 -13.12
N ASP A 81 0.16 5.54 -14.02
CA ASP A 81 0.53 4.17 -13.70
C ASP A 81 2.03 3.96 -13.90
N LEU A 82 2.59 3.05 -13.12
CA LEU A 82 3.95 2.55 -13.29
C LEU A 82 3.92 1.03 -13.44
N ILE A 83 4.79 0.53 -14.30
CA ILE A 83 5.15 -0.90 -14.31
C ILE A 83 6.53 -1.00 -13.69
N ALA A 84 6.63 -1.80 -12.63
CA ALA A 84 7.88 -2.04 -11.92
C ALA A 84 8.14 -3.55 -11.79
N ARG A 85 9.39 -3.93 -11.57
CA ARG A 85 9.80 -5.33 -11.46
C ARG A 85 10.74 -5.55 -10.29
N ASP A 86 10.46 -6.55 -9.47
CA ASP A 86 11.48 -7.14 -8.59
C ASP A 86 12.33 -8.10 -9.44
N VAL A 87 13.62 -7.77 -9.61
CA VAL A 87 14.54 -8.52 -10.48
C VAL A 87 15.13 -9.77 -9.82
N LYS A 88 14.76 -10.07 -8.56
CA LYS A 88 15.25 -11.26 -7.87
C LYS A 88 14.88 -12.53 -8.65
N PRO A 89 15.85 -13.42 -8.91
CA PRO A 89 15.56 -14.70 -9.54
C PRO A 89 14.52 -15.50 -8.73
N VAL A 90 13.62 -16.19 -9.42
CA VAL A 90 12.63 -17.15 -8.85
C VAL A 90 11.49 -16.54 -8.02
N THR A 91 11.74 -15.49 -7.24
CA THR A 91 10.76 -14.86 -6.34
C THR A 91 10.31 -13.47 -6.76
N GLY A 92 11.04 -12.85 -7.69
CA GLY A 92 10.66 -11.59 -8.29
C GLY A 92 9.48 -11.71 -9.25
N GLY A 93 9.07 -10.58 -9.80
CA GLY A 93 7.93 -10.51 -10.72
C GLY A 93 7.47 -9.08 -10.94
N ASP A 94 6.38 -8.96 -11.69
CA ASP A 94 5.88 -7.68 -12.17
C ASP A 94 4.93 -7.05 -11.14
N PHE A 95 5.06 -5.74 -10.99
CA PHE A 95 4.28 -4.89 -10.11
C PHE A 95 3.55 -3.87 -10.96
N ILE A 96 2.26 -3.72 -10.71
CA ILE A 96 1.43 -2.68 -11.33
C ILE A 96 1.13 -1.66 -10.26
N VAL A 97 1.59 -0.43 -10.46
CA VAL A 97 1.44 0.63 -9.49
C VAL A 97 0.53 1.69 -10.06
N HIS A 98 -0.56 1.99 -9.37
CA HIS A 98 -1.44 3.10 -9.70
C HIS A 98 -1.20 4.24 -8.73
N CYS A 99 -0.92 5.43 -9.26
CA CYS A 99 -0.61 6.63 -8.49
C CYS A 99 -1.66 7.71 -8.71
N LEU A 100 -2.26 8.19 -7.61
CA LEU A 100 -3.26 9.26 -7.60
C LEU A 100 -2.80 10.42 -6.70
N LEU A 101 -2.51 11.56 -7.31
CA LEU A 101 -2.35 12.82 -6.58
C LEU A 101 -3.74 13.32 -6.20
N ALA A 102 -4.30 12.81 -5.11
CA ALA A 102 -5.60 13.18 -4.57
C ALA A 102 -5.58 14.58 -3.93
N SER A 103 -6.75 15.22 -3.90
CA SER A 103 -6.95 16.50 -3.21
C SER A 103 -6.79 16.31 -1.70
N PRO A 104 -6.45 17.38 -0.97
CA PRO A 104 -6.28 17.28 0.48
C PRO A 104 -7.57 16.77 1.14
N GLY A 105 -7.47 15.68 1.89
CA GLY A 105 -8.61 15.05 2.55
C GLY A 105 -9.55 14.26 1.64
N GLU A 106 -9.23 14.11 0.35
CA GLU A 106 -10.02 13.30 -0.58
C GLU A 106 -9.98 11.81 -0.20
N VAL A 107 -11.16 11.19 -0.25
CA VAL A 107 -11.35 9.76 0.00
C VAL A 107 -11.45 9.05 -1.34
N VAL A 108 -10.58 8.06 -1.53
CA VAL A 108 -10.53 7.15 -2.68
C VAL A 108 -11.49 6.01 -2.43
N GLU A 109 -12.47 5.90 -3.32
CA GLU A 109 -13.53 4.90 -3.24
C GLU A 109 -13.04 3.48 -3.56
N ALA A 110 -13.73 2.50 -2.99
CA ALA A 110 -13.39 1.08 -3.12
C ALA A 110 -13.39 0.57 -4.58
N ASN A 111 -14.21 1.16 -5.44
CA ASN A 111 -14.28 0.82 -6.87
C ASN A 111 -12.93 1.01 -7.59
N ARG A 112 -12.13 2.01 -7.21
CA ARG A 112 -10.80 2.25 -7.79
C ARG A 112 -9.81 1.18 -7.37
N VAL A 113 -9.89 0.71 -6.12
CA VAL A 113 -9.07 -0.39 -5.61
C VAL A 113 -9.44 -1.71 -6.31
N ILE A 114 -10.74 -1.95 -6.53
CA ILE A 114 -11.23 -3.11 -7.30
C ILE A 114 -10.69 -3.06 -8.74
N ALA A 115 -10.73 -1.90 -9.39
CA ALA A 115 -10.20 -1.75 -10.75
C ALA A 115 -8.72 -2.14 -10.84
N LEU A 116 -7.89 -1.68 -9.88
CA LEU A 116 -6.50 -2.10 -9.81
C LEU A 116 -6.36 -3.61 -9.59
N SER A 117 -7.17 -4.19 -8.69
CA SER A 117 -7.21 -5.64 -8.43
C SER A 117 -7.48 -6.45 -9.70
N ASP A 118 -8.42 -6.01 -10.52
CA ASP A 118 -8.79 -6.66 -11.78
C ASP A 118 -7.64 -6.58 -12.80
N VAL A 119 -6.96 -5.44 -12.88
CA VAL A 119 -5.78 -5.27 -13.75
C VAL A 119 -4.64 -6.21 -13.30
N VAL A 120 -4.31 -6.23 -12.00
CA VAL A 120 -3.28 -7.11 -11.43
C VAL A 120 -3.55 -8.58 -11.75
N ARG A 121 -4.80 -9.01 -11.63
CA ARG A 121 -5.23 -10.38 -11.93
C ARG A 121 -5.14 -10.69 -13.43
N THR A 122 -5.57 -9.76 -14.27
CA THR A 122 -5.60 -9.92 -15.74
C THR A 122 -4.18 -10.01 -16.29
N GLU A 123 -3.30 -9.11 -15.85
CA GLU A 123 -1.89 -9.07 -16.25
C GLU A 123 -1.02 -10.11 -15.53
N LYS A 124 -1.59 -10.86 -14.58
CA LYS A 124 -0.89 -11.85 -13.73
C LYS A 124 0.32 -11.25 -13.00
N ALA A 125 0.22 -9.99 -12.61
CA ALA A 125 1.23 -9.31 -11.83
C ALA A 125 1.35 -9.94 -10.44
N SER A 126 2.56 -9.91 -9.88
CA SER A 126 2.86 -10.45 -8.56
C SER A 126 2.24 -9.62 -7.44
N LYS A 127 2.13 -8.29 -7.63
CA LYS A 127 1.48 -7.38 -6.68
C LYS A 127 0.98 -6.11 -7.38
N GLY A 128 -0.15 -5.58 -6.93
CA GLY A 128 -0.59 -4.21 -7.22
C GLY A 128 -0.26 -3.27 -6.07
N ILE A 129 0.15 -2.04 -6.37
CA ILE A 129 0.36 -1.00 -5.35
C ILE A 129 -0.49 0.22 -5.72
N PHE A 130 -1.33 0.70 -4.81
CA PHE A 130 -2.07 1.95 -4.98
C PHE A 130 -1.46 3.02 -4.09
N ILE A 131 -0.83 4.03 -4.68
CA ILE A 131 -0.23 5.16 -3.95
C ILE A 131 -1.12 6.39 -4.12
N THR A 132 -1.48 7.03 -3.01
CA THR A 132 -2.27 8.28 -3.04
C THR A 132 -1.85 9.27 -1.95
N THR A 133 -1.97 10.56 -2.24
CA THR A 133 -1.88 11.65 -1.24
C THR A 133 -3.18 11.87 -0.47
N GLY A 134 -4.22 11.09 -0.77
CA GLY A 134 -5.50 11.07 -0.07
C GLY A 134 -5.63 9.88 0.88
N TYR A 135 -6.87 9.47 1.13
CA TYR A 135 -7.22 8.37 2.02
C TYR A 135 -8.03 7.31 1.30
N PHE A 136 -8.02 6.07 1.77
CA PHE A 136 -8.91 5.04 1.22
C PHE A 136 -10.19 4.95 2.03
N SER A 137 -11.29 4.61 1.38
CA SER A 137 -12.54 4.37 2.08
C SER A 137 -12.49 3.12 2.94
N ALA A 138 -13.39 3.06 3.92
CA ALA A 138 -13.58 1.94 4.83
C ALA A 138 -13.67 0.57 4.17
N ASP A 139 -14.36 0.60 3.05
CA ASP A 139 -14.76 -0.57 2.30
C ASP A 139 -13.58 -1.12 1.47
N THR A 140 -12.37 -0.56 1.59
CA THR A 140 -11.19 -1.12 0.93
C THR A 140 -10.52 -2.24 1.74
N ALA A 141 -10.76 -2.32 3.06
CA ALA A 141 -10.08 -3.26 3.93
C ALA A 141 -10.31 -4.74 3.55
N HIS A 142 -11.54 -5.07 3.16
CA HIS A 142 -11.91 -6.43 2.74
C HIS A 142 -11.38 -6.79 1.35
N LEU A 143 -11.01 -5.80 0.53
CA LEU A 143 -10.47 -6.02 -0.82
C LEU A 143 -9.04 -6.58 -0.80
N LEU A 144 -8.35 -6.42 0.33
CA LEU A 144 -7.01 -6.97 0.55
C LEU A 144 -7.02 -8.50 0.72
N GLU A 145 -8.18 -9.12 0.97
CA GLU A 145 -8.28 -10.56 1.27
C GLU A 145 -8.29 -11.47 0.02
N GLY A 146 -8.14 -10.93 -1.21
CA GLY A 146 -8.28 -11.74 -2.44
C GLY A 146 -7.38 -11.38 -3.63
N ALA A 147 -6.57 -10.33 -3.53
CA ALA A 147 -5.57 -9.96 -4.53
C ALA A 147 -4.31 -9.46 -3.81
N PRO A 148 -3.10 -9.70 -4.37
CA PRO A 148 -1.88 -9.17 -3.79
C PRO A 148 -1.85 -7.66 -4.01
N LEU A 149 -2.55 -6.90 -3.17
CA LEU A 149 -2.62 -5.46 -3.22
C LEU A 149 -1.93 -4.83 -2.01
N GLU A 150 -1.34 -3.67 -2.22
CA GLU A 150 -0.79 -2.82 -1.18
C GLU A 150 -1.31 -1.40 -1.34
N LEU A 151 -1.94 -0.87 -0.29
CA LEU A 151 -2.55 0.45 -0.29
C LEU A 151 -1.68 1.40 0.52
N ILE A 152 -1.22 2.47 -0.13
CA ILE A 152 -0.33 3.48 0.44
C ILE A 152 -1.08 4.82 0.39
N ASN A 153 -1.71 5.18 1.51
CA ASN A 153 -2.38 6.47 1.68
C ASN A 153 -1.40 7.57 2.09
N ALA A 154 -1.90 8.80 2.26
CA ALA A 154 -1.14 9.98 2.67
C ALA A 154 -0.20 9.72 3.88
N ARG A 155 -0.73 9.07 4.91
CA ARG A 155 0.03 8.75 6.13
C ARG A 155 1.12 7.71 5.84
N ARG A 156 0.76 6.60 5.20
CA ARG A 156 1.72 5.53 4.93
C ARG A 156 2.83 6.02 3.99
N LEU A 157 2.47 6.86 3.01
CA LEU A 157 3.41 7.53 2.12
C LEU A 157 4.41 8.38 2.92
N LYS A 158 3.94 9.20 3.87
CA LYS A 158 4.81 9.95 4.79
C LYS A 158 5.79 9.04 5.53
N GLU A 159 5.29 7.97 6.13
CA GLU A 159 6.12 7.04 6.89
C GLU A 159 7.19 6.41 6.00
N LEU A 160 6.83 6.00 4.79
CA LEU A 160 7.75 5.41 3.82
C LEU A 160 8.80 6.41 3.33
N ILE A 161 8.41 7.67 3.08
CA ILE A 161 9.36 8.75 2.74
C ILE A 161 10.40 8.92 3.84
N LEU A 162 9.98 8.91 5.10
CA LEU A 162 10.88 9.01 6.25
C LEU A 162 11.77 7.76 6.40
N GLN A 163 11.21 6.56 6.16
CA GLN A 163 11.92 5.29 6.28
C GLN A 163 13.01 5.10 5.22
N HIS A 164 12.82 5.66 4.02
CA HIS A 164 13.74 5.53 2.89
C HIS A 164 14.58 6.78 2.65
N ASP A 165 14.67 7.70 3.63
CA ASP A 165 15.43 8.95 3.55
C ASP A 165 15.10 9.81 2.31
N LEU A 166 13.85 9.75 1.84
CA LEU A 166 13.38 10.51 0.68
C LEU A 166 13.01 11.96 1.03
N LEU A 167 13.42 12.45 2.19
CA LEU A 167 13.15 13.81 2.66
C LEU A 167 13.73 14.88 1.74
N ALA A 168 14.82 14.60 1.02
CA ALA A 168 15.38 15.52 0.05
C ALA A 168 14.45 15.77 -1.16
N LEU A 169 13.45 14.90 -1.35
CA LEU A 169 12.46 14.99 -2.41
C LEU A 169 11.14 15.62 -1.95
N VAL A 170 10.98 16.06 -0.69
CA VAL A 170 9.72 16.61 -0.13
C VAL A 170 9.91 17.93 0.57
#